data_AF-A0A7J4HVU8-F1
#
_entry.id   AF-A0A7J4HVU8-F1
#
_cell.length_a   1.000
_cell.length_b   1.000
_cell.length_c   1.000
_cell.angle_alpha   90.00
_cell.angle_beta   90.00
_cell.angle_gamma   90.00
#
_symmetry.space_group_name_H-M   'P 1'
#
loop_
_entity.id
_entity.type
_entity.pdbx_description
1 polymer ?
#
loop_
_entity_poly.entity_id
_entity_poly.type
_entity_poly.pdbx_seq_one_letter_code
_entity_poly.pdbx_strand_id
1 'polypeptide(L)'
;MGYIIKSKIQQDQKVIYQIELDEEESLKLQGHLKKVYVFTSNLCNIKTQINSRGNKGVTKYFRIPLEIRPRKKQNGVLASQRIESSSKVFYIYTITKTIEDKK
;
A
#
# COMPACT_ATOMS: atom_id res chain seq x y z
N MET A 1 8.92 8.36 -9.04
CA MET A 1 8.13 8.44 -7.80
C MET A 1 7.50 9.81 -7.71
N GLY A 2 6.18 9.84 -7.66
CA GLY A 2 5.44 11.08 -7.56
C GLY A 2 5.72 11.94 -6.34
N TYR A 3 5.66 13.26 -6.53
CA TYR A 3 5.78 14.24 -5.46
C TYR A 3 4.56 15.16 -5.42
N ILE A 4 4.13 15.53 -4.20
CA ILE A 4 3.11 16.55 -4.01
C ILE A 4 3.77 17.90 -4.23
N ILE A 5 3.33 18.63 -5.25
CA ILE A 5 3.84 19.97 -5.58
C ILE A 5 2.96 21.09 -5.05
N LYS A 6 1.70 20.79 -4.72
CA LYS A 6 0.76 21.77 -4.17
C LYS A 6 -0.28 21.10 -3.29
N SER A 7 -0.67 21.79 -2.22
CA SER A 7 -1.83 21.45 -1.41
C SER A 7 -2.77 22.66 -1.31
N LYS A 8 -4.08 22.40 -1.34
CA LYS A 8 -5.11 23.42 -1.15
C LYS A 8 -6.21 22.85 -0.26
N ILE A 9 -6.48 23.55 0.84
CA ILE A 9 -7.63 23.24 1.71
C ILE A 9 -8.90 23.72 0.99
N GLN A 10 -9.90 22.85 0.92
CA GLN A 10 -11.23 23.14 0.42
C GLN A 10 -12.21 23.27 1.58
N GLN A 11 -13.38 23.87 1.34
CA GLN A 11 -14.50 23.81 2.27
C GLN A 11 -14.85 22.34 2.57
N ASP A 12 -15.37 22.06 3.77
CA ASP A 12 -15.71 20.71 4.26
C ASP A 12 -14.53 19.80 4.63
N GLN A 13 -13.42 20.36 5.15
CA GLN A 13 -12.26 19.60 5.65
C GLN A 13 -11.59 18.69 4.60
N LYS A 14 -11.84 18.95 3.31
CA LYS A 14 -11.19 18.25 2.20
C LYS A 14 -9.90 18.97 1.83
N VAL A 15 -8.88 18.22 1.41
CA VAL A 15 -7.61 18.76 0.92
C VAL A 15 -7.37 18.23 -0.48
N ILE A 16 -7.13 19.15 -1.41
CA ILE A 16 -6.74 18.85 -2.78
C ILE A 16 -5.22 18.86 -2.85
N TYR A 17 -4.64 17.79 -3.40
CA TYR A 17 -3.22 17.70 -3.71
C TYR A 17 -3.01 17.70 -5.22
N GLN A 18 -2.05 18.47 -5.69
CA GLN A 18 -1.51 18.36 -7.04
C GLN A 18 -0.22 17.54 -6.96
N ILE A 19 -0.14 16.50 -7.78
CA ILE A 19 0.97 15.55 -7.79
C ILE A 19 1.67 15.64 -9.14
N GLU A 20 2.99 15.73 -9.11
CA GLU A 20 3.86 15.54 -10.26
C GLU A 20 4.34 14.08 -10.25
N LEU A 21 4.28 13.41 -11.40
CA LEU A 21 4.69 12.01 -11.56
C LEU A 21 5.73 11.91 -12.67
N ASP A 22 6.60 10.90 -12.57
CA ASP A 22 7.43 10.51 -13.71
C ASP A 22 6.54 9.94 -14.83
N GLU A 23 6.97 10.10 -16.08
CA GLU A 23 6.23 9.64 -17.25
C GLU A 23 5.85 8.15 -17.16
N GLU A 24 6.79 7.29 -16.77
CA GLU A 24 6.53 5.86 -16.60
C GLU A 24 5.44 5.56 -15.55
N GLU A 25 5.41 6.31 -14.46
CA GLU A 25 4.40 6.13 -13.40
C GLU A 25 3.04 6.63 -13.85
N SER A 26 3.01 7.75 -14.57
CA SER A 26 1.79 8.28 -15.19
C SER A 26 1.17 7.29 -16.18
N LEU A 27 2.00 6.68 -17.03
CA LEU A 27 1.57 5.64 -17.98
C LEU A 27 1.02 4.40 -17.27
N LYS A 28 1.66 3.95 -16.18
CA LYS A 28 1.16 2.82 -15.37
C LYS A 28 -0.21 3.09 -14.73
N LEU A 29 -0.58 4.34 -14.54
CA LEU A 29 -1.89 4.75 -14.02
C LEU A 29 -2.96 4.94 -15.10
N GLN A 30 -2.63 4.76 -16.39
CA GLN A 30 -3.56 4.95 -17.49
C GLN A 30 -4.78 4.03 -17.33
N GLY A 31 -5.99 4.63 -17.34
CA GLY A 31 -7.25 3.91 -17.07
C GLY A 31 -7.60 3.76 -15.58
N HIS A 32 -6.68 4.09 -14.66
CA HIS A 32 -6.82 3.91 -13.21
C HIS A 32 -6.71 5.21 -12.41
N LEU A 33 -7.10 6.35 -13.00
CA LEU A 33 -7.03 7.68 -12.36
C LEU A 33 -8.11 7.93 -11.27
N LYS A 34 -9.02 6.97 -11.06
CA LYS A 34 -10.05 7.02 -10.00
C LYS A 34 -9.70 6.02 -8.90
N LYS A 35 -10.04 6.35 -7.65
CA LYS A 35 -9.78 5.51 -6.45
C LYS A 35 -8.30 5.24 -6.19
N VAL A 36 -7.45 6.23 -6.47
CA VAL A 36 -6.02 6.20 -6.10
C VAL A 36 -5.90 6.51 -4.61
N TYR A 37 -5.13 5.68 -3.90
CA TYR A 37 -4.83 5.88 -2.48
C TYR A 37 -3.40 6.39 -2.33
N VAL A 38 -3.23 7.44 -1.53
CA VAL A 38 -1.91 8.05 -1.27
C VAL A 38 -1.43 7.62 0.12
N PHE A 39 -0.18 7.16 0.20
CA PHE A 39 0.47 6.75 1.44
C PHE A 39 1.95 7.14 1.40
N THR A 40 2.59 7.24 2.57
CA THR A 40 4.01 7.57 2.69
C THR A 40 4.71 6.64 3.67
N SER A 41 5.95 6.25 3.37
CA SER A 41 6.77 5.45 4.28
C SER A 41 7.03 6.12 5.62
N ASN A 42 6.95 7.46 5.67
CA ASN A 42 7.27 8.21 6.89
C ASN A 42 6.22 8.02 7.99
N LEU A 43 5.05 7.45 7.65
CA LEU A 43 4.02 7.06 8.61
C LEU A 43 4.14 5.59 9.02
N CYS A 44 5.03 4.81 8.41
CA CYS A 44 5.25 3.40 8.73
C CYS A 44 6.07 3.25 10.02
N ASN A 45 5.45 3.55 11.15
CA ASN A 45 6.13 3.55 12.46
C ASN A 45 6.10 2.18 13.16
N ILE A 46 5.27 1.25 12.68
CA ILE A 46 5.16 -0.10 13.25
C ILE A 46 6.19 -1.00 12.56
N LYS A 47 7.13 -1.52 13.35
CA LYS A 47 8.16 -2.43 12.86
C LYS A 47 7.57 -3.83 12.67
N THR A 48 7.91 -4.45 11.55
CA THR A 48 7.62 -5.86 11.26
C THR A 48 8.92 -6.65 11.16
N GLN A 49 8.83 -7.96 11.35
CA GLN A 49 9.95 -8.89 11.22
C GLN A 49 9.79 -9.74 9.97
N ILE A 50 10.90 -10.03 9.31
CA ILE A 50 10.96 -10.99 8.23
C ILE A 50 11.40 -12.33 8.81
N ASN A 51 10.51 -13.30 8.77
CA ASN A 51 10.81 -14.68 9.13
C ASN A 51 11.17 -15.46 7.88
N SER A 52 12.11 -16.39 8.00
CA SER A 52 12.52 -17.27 6.89
C SER A 52 12.23 -18.73 7.25
N ARG A 53 11.83 -19.54 6.26
CA ARG A 53 11.56 -20.98 6.42
C ARG A 53 12.14 -21.77 5.24
N GLY A 54 12.47 -23.04 5.51
CA GLY A 54 12.99 -23.98 4.52
C GLY A 54 14.52 -23.98 4.44
N ASN A 55 15.08 -24.94 3.70
CA ASN A 55 16.52 -25.04 3.49
C ASN A 55 17.02 -23.73 2.84
N LYS A 56 18.06 -23.11 3.40
CA LYS A 56 18.60 -21.80 2.99
C LYS A 56 17.61 -20.61 3.03
N GLY A 57 16.47 -20.74 3.73
CA GLY A 57 15.54 -19.61 3.91
C GLY A 57 14.86 -19.14 2.62
N VAL A 58 14.62 -20.07 1.69
CA VAL A 58 13.98 -19.79 0.38
C VAL A 58 12.64 -19.08 0.54
N THR A 59 11.86 -19.43 1.57
CA THR A 59 10.57 -18.79 1.80
C THR A 59 10.66 -17.73 2.88
N LYS A 60 10.29 -16.49 2.55
CA LYS A 60 10.24 -15.36 3.48
C LYS A 60 8.80 -14.94 3.76
N TYR A 61 8.53 -14.61 5.02
CA TYR A 61 7.22 -14.16 5.49
C TYR A 61 7.38 -12.84 6.24
N PHE A 62 6.56 -11.85 5.91
CA PHE A 62 6.40 -10.65 6.72
C PHE A 62 5.42 -10.95 7.85
N ARG A 63 5.87 -10.80 9.10
CA ARG A 63 5.00 -11.02 10.26
C ARG A 63 4.11 -9.82 10.47
N ILE A 64 2.80 -9.97 10.26
CA ILE A 64 1.82 -8.92 10.61
C ILE A 64 1.92 -8.65 12.13
N PRO A 65 2.33 -7.43 12.54
CA PRO A 65 2.45 -7.04 13.94
C PRO A 65 1.12 -7.21 14.69
N LEU A 66 1.18 -7.49 15.99
CA LEU A 66 -0.02 -7.78 16.79
C LEU A 66 -0.96 -6.56 16.83
N GLU A 67 -0.41 -5.36 16.83
CA GLU A 67 -1.12 -4.08 16.92
C GLU A 67 -2.06 -3.85 15.73
N ILE A 68 -1.75 -4.42 14.56
CA ILE A 68 -2.53 -4.25 13.33
C ILE A 68 -3.15 -5.56 12.83
N ARG A 69 -3.01 -6.64 13.59
CA ARG A 69 -3.56 -7.94 13.20
C ARG A 69 -5.09 -7.87 13.20
N PRO A 70 -5.77 -8.24 12.09
CA PRO A 70 -7.23 -8.28 12.06
C PRO A 70 -7.75 -9.36 13.01
N ARG A 71 -8.84 -9.07 13.74
CA ARG A 71 -9.47 -10.02 14.66
C ARG A 71 -10.06 -11.26 13.97
N LYS A 72 -10.53 -11.09 12.74
CA LYS A 72 -11.08 -12.17 11.91
C LYS A 72 -10.09 -12.54 10.81
N LYS A 73 -10.08 -13.82 10.45
CA LYS A 73 -9.35 -14.30 9.26
C LYS A 73 -9.91 -13.57 8.04
N GLN A 74 -9.06 -12.90 7.29
CA GLN A 74 -9.49 -12.29 6.03
C GLN A 74 -9.48 -13.36 4.96
N ASN A 75 -10.64 -13.55 4.33
CA ASN A 75 -10.81 -14.36 3.15
C ASN A 75 -10.91 -13.42 1.95
N GLY A 76 -10.20 -13.71 0.87
CA GLY A 76 -10.18 -12.87 -0.32
C GLY A 76 -9.03 -13.18 -1.25
N VAL A 77 -9.13 -12.67 -2.48
CA VAL A 77 -8.00 -12.70 -3.42
C VAL A 77 -6.95 -11.70 -2.94
N LEU A 78 -5.72 -12.21 -2.81
CA LEU A 78 -4.54 -11.43 -2.48
C LEU A 78 -3.85 -11.03 -3.78
N ALA A 79 -3.66 -9.73 -3.99
CA ALA A 79 -2.75 -9.23 -5.02
C ALA A 79 -1.55 -8.57 -4.35
N SER A 80 -0.41 -8.57 -5.04
CA SER A 80 0.81 -7.96 -4.56
C SER A 80 1.52 -7.18 -5.65
N GLN A 81 2.27 -6.17 -5.21
CA GLN A 81 3.16 -5.39 -6.07
C GLN A 81 4.43 -5.07 -5.32
N ARG A 82 5.57 -5.24 -5.99
CA ARG A 82 6.87 -4.73 -5.54
C ARG A 82 7.15 -3.44 -6.28
N ILE A 83 7.46 -2.38 -5.54
CA ILE A 83 7.85 -1.08 -6.10
C ILE A 83 9.22 -0.74 -5.52
N GLU A 84 10.15 -0.38 -6.39
CA GLU A 84 11.52 -0.03 -5.98
C GLU A 84 11.78 1.42 -6.28
N SER A 85 12.42 2.08 -5.32
CA SER A 85 13.02 3.39 -5.49
C SER A 85 14.53 3.29 -5.32
N SER A 86 15.24 4.39 -5.52
CA SER A 86 16.68 4.48 -5.30
C SER A 86 17.12 4.13 -3.87
N SER A 87 16.22 4.26 -2.88
CA SER A 87 16.56 4.11 -1.45
C SER A 87 15.67 3.13 -0.69
N LYS A 88 14.53 2.73 -1.26
CA LYS A 88 13.51 1.95 -0.56
C LYS A 88 12.89 0.91 -1.47
N VAL A 89 12.53 -0.22 -0.89
CA VAL A 89 11.71 -1.25 -1.54
C VAL A 89 10.38 -1.33 -0.81
N PHE A 90 9.29 -1.20 -1.56
CA PHE A 90 7.93 -1.28 -1.07
C PHE A 90 7.31 -2.60 -1.52
N TYR A 91 6.68 -3.29 -0.57
CA TYR A 91 5.82 -4.44 -0.85
C TYR A 91 4.39 -4.04 -0.50
N ILE A 92 3.54 -3.94 -1.51
CA ILE A 92 2.13 -3.61 -1.34
C ILE A 92 1.35 -4.91 -1.48
N TYR A 93 0.51 -5.19 -0.48
CA TYR A 93 -0.43 -6.30 -0.51
C TYR A 93 -1.83 -5.73 -0.41
N THR A 94 -2.71 -6.13 -1.32
CA THR A 94 -4.13 -5.78 -1.27
C THR A 94 -4.96 -7.02 -1.00
N ILE A 95 -5.95 -6.87 -0.12
CA ILE A 95 -6.91 -7.93 0.19
C ILE A 95 -8.27 -7.41 -0.21
N THR A 96 -8.92 -8.09 -1.15
CA THR A 96 -10.33 -7.80 -1.44
C THR A 96 -11.17 -8.35 -0.32
N LYS A 97 -11.77 -7.47 0.49
CA LYS A 97 -12.68 -7.90 1.56
C LYS A 97 -13.96 -8.43 0.91
N THR A 98 -14.23 -9.72 1.06
CA THR A 98 -15.57 -10.23 0.77
C THR A 98 -16.51 -9.66 1.82
N ILE A 99 -17.40 -8.75 1.42
CA ILE A 99 -18.51 -8.34 2.27
C ILE A 99 -19.43 -9.56 2.29
N GLU A 100 -19.41 -10.34 3.37
CA GLU A 100 -20.54 -11.22 3.65
C GLU A 100 -21.73 -10.30 3.89
N ASP A 101 -22.65 -10.25 2.92
CA ASP A 101 -23.95 -9.62 3.11
C ASP A 101 -24.58 -10.27 4.35
N LYS A 102 -24.67 -9.49 5.43
CA LYS A 102 -25.48 -9.86 6.58
C LYS A 102 -26.94 -9.86 6.11
N LYS A 103 -27.44 -11.04 5.73
CA LYS A 103 -28.88 -11.30 5.72
C LYS A 103 -29.41 -11.30 7.14
#